data_AF-A0A0M4DDZ1-F1
#
_entry.id   AF-A0A0M4DDZ1-F1
#
_cell.length_a   1.000
_cell.length_b   1.000
_cell.length_c   1.000
_cell.angle_alpha   90.00
_cell.angle_beta   90.00
_cell.angle_gamma   90.00
#
_symmetry.space_group_name_H-M   'P 1'
#
loop_
_entity.id
_entity.type
_entity.pdbx_description
1 polymer ?
#
loop_
_entity_poly.entity_id
_entity_poly.type
_entity_poly.pdbx_seq_one_letter_code
_entity_poly.pdbx_strand_id
1 'polypeptide(L)'
;MNIGSIKQNDNGIYMGRISTLAVAMTIALRPVNSPNPKAPRFEVHALGPNRNWVQVGALFELHSNNTGEAFLNGRIDDPSLAAPLQVSCFRQDDGSYNVVWSRPTRRRDVSQQLAAKTDELPPFGDDAGDAGDTSGAPADGLGESTAEFAG
;
A
#
# COMPACT_ATOMS: atom_id res chain seq x y z
N MET A 1 -2.27 5.03 14.33
CA MET A 1 -2.50 6.12 15.31
C MET A 1 -3.46 7.11 14.70
N ASN A 2 -4.59 7.44 15.34
CA ASN A 2 -5.49 8.50 14.83
C ASN A 2 -4.80 9.87 15.02
N ILE A 3 -4.75 10.66 13.94
CA ILE A 3 -4.09 11.96 13.87
C ILE A 3 -5.05 13.07 13.41
N GLY A 4 -6.33 12.79 13.26
CA GLY A 4 -7.28 13.77 12.74
C GLY A 4 -8.58 13.18 12.24
N SER A 5 -9.46 14.07 11.82
CA SER A 5 -10.73 13.70 11.19
C SER A 5 -11.07 14.64 10.04
N ILE A 6 -11.87 14.13 9.10
CA ILE A 6 -12.36 14.86 7.93
C ILE A 6 -13.88 14.71 7.90
N LYS A 7 -14.61 15.81 7.75
CA LYS A 7 -16.06 15.82 7.65
C LYS A 7 -16.50 16.65 6.45
N GLN A 8 -17.60 16.26 5.83
CA GLN A 8 -18.20 17.05 4.77
C GLN A 8 -18.89 18.28 5.38
N ASN A 9 -18.62 19.46 4.86
CA ASN A 9 -19.31 20.68 5.23
C ASN A 9 -20.62 20.85 4.44
N ASP A 10 -21.37 21.90 4.75
CA ASP A 10 -22.66 22.22 4.11
C ASP A 10 -22.57 22.44 2.59
N ASN A 11 -21.37 22.80 2.10
CA ASN A 11 -21.10 22.98 0.67
C ASN A 11 -20.70 21.68 -0.03
N GLY A 12 -20.77 20.54 0.66
CA GLY A 12 -20.41 19.23 0.12
C GLY A 12 -18.89 18.98 0.04
N ILE A 13 -18.06 19.83 0.63
CA ILE A 13 -16.59 19.71 0.60
C ILE A 13 -16.13 19.00 1.87
N TYR A 14 -15.34 17.95 1.70
CA TYR A 14 -14.66 17.28 2.80
C TYR A 14 -13.51 18.14 3.32
N MET A 15 -13.58 18.57 4.58
CA MET A 15 -12.52 19.31 5.25
C MET A 15 -12.19 18.70 6.60
N GLY A 16 -10.94 18.82 7.01
CA GLY A 16 -10.44 18.21 8.23
C GLY A 16 -9.19 18.86 8.75
N ARG A 17 -8.77 18.41 9.93
CA ARG A 17 -7.49 18.80 10.53
C ARG A 17 -6.68 17.55 10.81
N ILE A 18 -5.41 17.60 10.44
CA ILE A 18 -4.40 16.63 10.82
C ILE A 18 -3.47 17.27 11.83
N SER A 19 -3.16 16.56 12.92
CA SER A 19 -2.24 17.01 13.95
C SER A 19 -1.41 15.87 14.53
N THR A 20 -0.10 16.13 14.61
CA THR A 20 0.91 15.38 15.36
C THR A 20 1.73 16.39 16.17
N LEU A 21 2.74 15.93 16.92
CA LEU A 21 3.58 16.84 17.72
C LEU A 21 4.24 17.95 16.88
N ALA A 22 4.67 17.64 15.65
CA ALA A 22 5.42 18.58 14.79
C ALA A 22 4.62 19.11 13.60
N VAL A 23 3.44 18.56 13.34
CA VAL A 23 2.65 18.86 12.14
C VAL A 23 1.25 19.22 12.56
N ALA A 24 0.74 20.38 12.14
CA ALA A 24 -0.66 20.73 12.26
C ALA A 24 -1.11 21.42 10.97
N MET A 25 -2.07 20.83 10.26
CA MET A 25 -2.57 21.37 8.99
C MET A 25 -4.07 21.17 8.84
N THR A 26 -4.71 22.13 8.18
CA THR A 26 -6.07 21.99 7.68
C THR A 26 -6.00 21.44 6.27
N ILE A 27 -6.79 20.40 5.98
CA ILE A 27 -6.86 19.79 4.66
C ILE A 27 -8.28 19.82 4.10
N ALA A 28 -8.37 19.82 2.78
CA ALA A 28 -9.59 19.61 2.02
C ALA A 28 -9.36 18.47 1.03
N LEU A 29 -10.40 17.66 0.80
CA LEU A 29 -10.37 16.62 -0.24
C LEU A 29 -11.14 17.12 -1.46
N ARG A 30 -10.47 17.16 -2.61
CA ARG A 30 -11.10 17.45 -3.89
C ARG A 30 -11.41 16.13 -4.59
N PRO A 31 -12.68 15.82 -4.91
CA PRO A 31 -13.03 14.63 -5.68
C PRO A 31 -12.36 14.66 -7.05
N VAL A 32 -11.82 13.53 -7.49
CA VAL A 32 -11.31 13.36 -8.85
C VAL A 32 -12.34 12.57 -9.63
N ASN A 33 -12.81 13.15 -10.74
CA ASN A 33 -13.68 12.47 -11.68
C ASN A 33 -12.84 12.00 -12.88
N SER A 34 -12.57 10.70 -12.93
CA SER A 34 -11.78 10.08 -14.00
C SER A 34 -12.40 8.75 -14.38
N PRO A 35 -12.44 8.40 -15.69
CA PRO A 35 -12.86 7.07 -16.13
C PRO A 35 -11.80 5.99 -15.83
N ASN A 36 -10.59 6.36 -15.43
CA ASN A 36 -9.53 5.41 -15.10
C ASN A 36 -9.74 4.86 -13.67
N PRO A 37 -9.95 3.54 -13.49
CA PRO A 37 -10.13 2.95 -12.16
C PRO A 37 -8.89 3.03 -11.26
N LYS A 38 -7.71 3.29 -11.85
CA LYS A 38 -6.46 3.52 -11.11
C LYS A 38 -6.26 4.98 -10.70
N ALA A 39 -7.17 5.88 -11.08
CA ALA A 39 -7.11 7.27 -10.66
C ALA A 39 -7.35 7.37 -9.14
N PRO A 40 -6.77 8.39 -8.48
CA PRO A 40 -7.14 8.67 -7.10
C PRO A 40 -8.62 9.02 -7.01
N ARG A 41 -9.23 8.72 -5.86
CA ARG A 41 -10.60 9.14 -5.55
C ARG A 41 -10.65 10.61 -5.14
N PHE A 42 -9.62 11.06 -4.44
CA PHE A 42 -9.47 12.44 -3.99
C PHE A 42 -8.04 12.94 -4.17
N GLU A 43 -7.89 14.23 -4.49
CA GLU A 43 -6.67 14.98 -4.21
C GLU A 43 -6.73 15.56 -2.80
N VAL A 44 -5.59 15.55 -2.10
CA VAL A 44 -5.46 16.17 -0.79
C VAL A 44 -4.86 17.56 -0.97
N HIS A 45 -5.58 18.58 -0.52
CA HIS A 45 -5.14 19.96 -0.54
C HIS A 45 -4.95 20.46 0.87
N ALA A 46 -3.79 21.04 1.19
CA ALA A 46 -3.52 21.66 2.49
C ALA A 46 -3.64 23.18 2.38
N LEU A 47 -4.13 23.82 3.45
CA LEU A 47 -4.18 25.28 3.54
C LEU A 47 -2.80 25.82 3.93
N GLY A 48 -2.15 26.52 2.99
CA GLY A 48 -0.87 27.17 3.21
C GLY A 48 -0.96 28.46 4.04
N PRO A 49 0.19 29.01 4.47
CA PRO A 49 0.24 30.22 5.30
C PRO A 49 -0.35 31.46 4.61
N ASN A 50 -0.29 31.51 3.27
CA ASN A 50 -0.86 32.59 2.46
C ASN A 50 -2.34 32.35 2.12
N ARG A 51 -3.03 31.44 2.85
CA ARG A 51 -4.43 31.06 2.63
C ARG A 51 -4.72 30.50 1.23
N ASN A 52 -3.71 29.96 0.57
CA ASN A 52 -3.83 29.25 -0.69
C ASN A 52 -3.93 27.74 -0.43
N TRP A 53 -4.75 27.05 -1.24
CA TRP A 53 -4.82 25.60 -1.23
C TRP A 53 -3.70 25.03 -2.10
N VAL A 54 -2.88 24.16 -1.53
CA VAL A 54 -1.76 23.49 -2.22
C VAL A 54 -2.03 22.00 -2.24
N GLN A 55 -1.94 21.38 -3.42
CA GLN A 55 -2.04 19.92 -3.53
C GLN A 55 -0.81 19.28 -2.91
N VAL A 56 -1.02 18.46 -1.88
CA VAL A 56 0.05 17.79 -1.11
C VAL A 56 -0.09 16.27 -1.15
N GLY A 57 -1.02 15.74 -1.93
CA GLY A 57 -1.19 14.29 -2.01
C GLY A 57 -2.44 13.87 -2.74
N ALA A 58 -2.72 12.58 -2.64
CA ALA A 58 -3.89 11.94 -3.19
C ALA A 58 -4.29 10.73 -2.35
N LEU A 59 -5.57 10.39 -2.40
CA LEU A 59 -6.15 9.24 -1.73
C LEU A 59 -6.83 8.33 -2.75
N PHE A 60 -6.59 7.03 -2.60
CA PHE A 60 -7.15 5.97 -3.41
C PHE A 60 -8.11 5.16 -2.54
N GLU A 61 -9.20 4.68 -3.14
CA GLU A 61 -10.12 3.80 -2.46
C GLU A 61 -9.59 2.35 -2.52
N LEU A 62 -9.46 1.72 -1.35
CA LEU A 62 -9.06 0.34 -1.18
C LEU A 62 -10.11 -0.38 -0.33
N HIS A 63 -10.09 -1.71 -0.37
CA HIS A 63 -11.00 -2.54 0.43
C HIS A 63 -10.19 -3.34 1.45
N SER A 64 -10.67 -3.40 2.68
CA SER A 64 -10.07 -4.20 3.75
C SER A 64 -10.18 -5.68 3.43
N ASN A 65 -9.08 -6.42 3.48
CA ASN A 65 -9.11 -7.87 3.26
C ASN A 65 -9.92 -8.63 4.32
N ASN A 66 -10.01 -8.08 5.53
CA ASN A 66 -10.67 -8.75 6.65
C ASN A 66 -12.16 -8.40 6.72
N THR A 67 -12.52 -7.14 6.50
CA THR A 67 -13.90 -6.64 6.68
C THR A 67 -14.62 -6.37 5.37
N GLY A 68 -13.91 -6.30 4.25
CA GLY A 68 -14.46 -5.89 2.94
C GLY A 68 -14.79 -4.40 2.86
N GLU A 69 -14.67 -3.64 3.95
CA GLU A 69 -15.03 -2.23 3.99
C GLU A 69 -14.08 -1.37 3.15
N ALA A 70 -14.66 -0.40 2.44
CA ALA A 70 -13.91 0.59 1.69
C ALA A 70 -13.27 1.62 2.62
N PHE A 71 -12.00 1.91 2.39
CA PHE A 71 -11.25 2.96 3.07
C PHE A 71 -10.40 3.73 2.07
N LEU A 72 -10.03 4.95 2.44
CA LEU A 72 -9.12 5.75 1.63
C LEU A 72 -7.69 5.53 2.09
N ASN A 73 -6.74 5.39 1.17
CA ASN A 73 -5.32 5.27 1.49
C ASN A 73 -4.48 6.16 0.59
N GLY A 74 -3.42 6.73 1.15
CA GLY A 74 -2.47 7.50 0.38
C GLY A 74 -1.42 8.15 1.26
N ARG A 75 -0.82 9.23 0.75
CA ARG A 75 0.21 9.98 1.45
C ARG A 75 0.02 11.47 1.29
N ILE A 76 0.46 12.19 2.31
CA ILE A 76 0.66 13.64 2.28
C ILE A 76 2.16 13.90 2.23
N ASP A 77 2.61 14.66 1.24
CA ASP A 77 4.00 14.92 0.96
C ASP A 77 4.18 16.36 0.49
N ASP A 78 5.08 17.08 1.13
CA ASP A 78 5.38 18.48 0.88
C ASP A 78 6.85 18.75 1.29
N PRO A 79 7.59 19.61 0.59
CA PRO A 79 8.99 19.90 0.92
C PRO A 79 9.24 20.38 2.35
N SER A 80 8.23 20.94 3.04
CA SER A 80 8.34 21.35 4.45
C SER A 80 8.27 20.18 5.44
N LEU A 81 7.83 19.00 4.99
CA LEU A 81 7.76 17.80 5.83
C LEU A 81 9.11 17.08 5.84
N ALA A 82 9.59 16.70 7.03
CA ALA A 82 10.80 15.91 7.17
C ALA A 82 10.69 14.52 6.51
N ALA A 83 9.48 13.99 6.39
CA ALA A 83 9.17 12.78 5.66
C ALA A 83 7.68 12.78 5.23
N PRO A 84 7.33 12.02 4.19
CA PRO A 84 5.94 11.84 3.77
C PRO A 84 5.09 11.18 4.85
N LEU A 85 3.87 11.65 5.02
CA LEU A 85 2.90 11.14 5.98
C LEU A 85 1.97 10.11 5.30
N GLN A 86 2.17 8.82 5.58
CA GLN A 86 1.26 7.77 5.12
C GLN A 86 -0.03 7.80 5.93
N VAL A 87 -1.17 7.88 5.25
CA VAL A 87 -2.48 8.03 5.89
C VAL A 87 -3.49 7.05 5.32
N SER A 88 -4.31 6.50 6.20
CA SER A 88 -5.53 5.80 5.86
C SER A 88 -6.72 6.52 6.50
N CYS A 89 -7.79 6.73 5.75
CA CYS A 89 -9.00 7.37 6.23
C CYS A 89 -10.14 6.35 6.25
N PHE A 90 -10.65 6.05 7.43
CA PHE A 90 -11.74 5.08 7.64
C PHE A 90 -13.05 5.82 7.88
N ARG A 91 -14.06 5.49 7.09
CA ARG A 91 -15.39 6.09 7.22
C ARG A 91 -15.99 5.72 8.58
N GLN A 92 -16.68 6.66 9.21
CA GLN A 92 -17.41 6.51 10.45
C GLN A 92 -18.92 6.52 10.17
N ASP A 93 -19.74 6.10 11.14
CA ASP A 93 -21.20 6.02 11.02
C ASP A 93 -21.86 7.36 10.69
N ASP A 94 -21.27 8.47 11.15
CA ASP A 94 -21.74 9.84 10.91
C ASP A 94 -21.31 10.39 9.53
N GLY A 95 -20.67 9.57 8.70
CA GLY A 95 -20.15 9.96 7.41
C GLY A 95 -18.81 10.72 7.47
N SER A 96 -18.24 10.97 8.65
CA SER A 96 -16.88 11.50 8.76
C SER A 96 -15.83 10.43 8.45
N TYR A 97 -14.57 10.84 8.31
CA TYR A 97 -13.44 9.94 8.24
C TYR A 97 -12.52 10.16 9.43
N ASN A 98 -12.10 9.07 10.07
CA ASN A 98 -10.95 9.09 10.98
C ASN A 98 -9.66 8.90 10.18
N VAL A 99 -8.71 9.81 10.36
CA VAL A 99 -7.41 9.79 9.68
C VAL A 99 -6.39 9.10 10.57
N VAL A 100 -5.92 7.94 10.11
CA VAL A 100 -4.96 7.11 10.80
C VAL A 100 -3.62 7.18 10.10
N TRP A 101 -2.60 7.60 10.84
CA TRP A 101 -1.22 7.50 10.40
C TRP A 101 -0.68 6.08 10.58
N SER A 102 0.09 5.63 9.59
CA SER A 102 0.88 4.40 9.61
C SER A 102 2.36 4.70 9.31
N ARG A 103 3.26 3.93 9.92
CA ARG A 103 4.68 4.01 9.60
C ARG A 103 4.96 3.12 8.37
N PRO A 104 5.75 3.56 7.38
CA PRO A 104 6.21 2.66 6.33
C PRO A 104 6.98 1.49 6.95
N THR A 105 6.44 0.28 6.83
CA THR A 105 7.19 -0.94 7.17
C THR A 105 8.25 -1.12 6.09
N ARG A 106 9.54 -1.09 6.47
CA ARG A 106 10.60 -1.43 5.53
C ARG A 106 10.38 -2.88 5.08
N ARG A 107 10.05 -3.09 3.81
CA ARG A 107 10.01 -4.41 3.15
C ARG A 107 11.37 -5.15 3.17
N ARG A 108 12.42 -4.57 3.79
CA ARG A 108 13.80 -5.04 3.70
C ARG A 108 14.17 -6.20 4.63
N ASP A 109 13.36 -6.54 5.63
CA ASP A 109 13.76 -7.62 6.54
C ASP A 109 13.45 -9.01 6.00
N VAL A 110 12.29 -9.26 5.38
CA VAL A 110 11.88 -10.64 5.02
C VAL A 110 12.82 -11.26 3.97
N SER A 111 13.24 -10.49 2.96
CA SER A 111 14.16 -10.98 1.93
C SER A 111 15.59 -11.18 2.44
N GLN A 112 16.05 -10.37 3.41
CA GLN A 112 17.36 -10.54 4.04
C GLN A 112 17.36 -11.69 5.05
N GLN A 113 16.26 -11.87 5.79
CA GLN A 113 16.10 -12.96 6.75
C GLN A 113 15.94 -14.32 6.05
N LEU A 114 15.31 -14.35 4.86
CA LEU A 114 15.22 -15.55 4.04
C LEU A 114 16.56 -15.87 3.36
N ALA A 115 17.29 -14.86 2.88
CA ALA A 115 18.63 -15.04 2.32
C ALA A 115 19.64 -15.56 3.37
N ALA A 116 19.59 -15.04 4.60
CA ALA A 116 20.44 -15.51 5.69
C ALA A 116 20.14 -16.98 6.09
N LYS A 117 18.88 -17.44 5.93
CA LYS A 117 18.49 -18.82 6.23
C LYS A 117 18.93 -19.83 5.18
N THR A 118 19.06 -19.40 3.92
CA THR A 118 19.55 -20.26 2.83
C THR A 118 21.05 -20.52 2.95
N ASP A 119 21.82 -19.59 3.51
CA ASP A 119 23.28 -19.68 3.68
C ASP A 119 23.71 -20.57 4.87
N GLU A 120 22.78 -20.90 5.78
CA GLU A 120 23.03 -21.78 6.95
C GLU A 120 22.73 -23.27 6.68
N LEU A 121 22.18 -23.63 5.52
CA LEU A 121 21.93 -25.04 5.20
C LEU A 121 23.23 -25.67 4.67
N PRO A 122 23.72 -26.76 5.28
CA PRO A 122 24.91 -27.43 4.77
C PRO A 122 24.64 -27.94 3.35
N PRO A 123 25.65 -27.93 2.45
CA PRO A 123 25.49 -28.52 1.14
C PRO A 123 25.11 -29.99 1.30
N PHE A 124 24.06 -30.42 0.60
CA PHE A 124 23.77 -31.84 0.47
C PHE A 124 24.94 -32.47 -0.28
N GLY A 125 25.83 -33.11 0.45
CA GLY A 125 26.99 -33.79 -0.10
C GLY A 125 26.57 -34.92 -1.00
N ASP A 126 26.92 -34.80 -2.28
CA ASP A 126 26.96 -35.83 -3.28
C ASP A 126 28.21 -36.69 -3.05
N ASP A 127 28.10 -37.62 -2.10
CA ASP A 127 29.07 -38.70 -1.90
C ASP A 127 28.40 -40.05 -2.23
N ALA A 128 28.64 -40.52 -3.45
CA ALA A 128 28.47 -41.92 -3.82
C ALA A 128 29.58 -42.29 -4.81
N GLY A 129 30.56 -43.03 -4.30
CA GLY A 129 31.68 -43.56 -5.06
C GLY A 129 31.30 -44.64 -6.07
N ASP A 130 32.10 -44.64 -7.13
CA ASP A 130 32.63 -45.74 -7.95
C ASP A 130 31.74 -46.87 -8.52
N ALA A 131 31.96 -47.06 -9.84
CA ALA A 131 31.79 -48.23 -10.71
C ALA A 131 30.39 -48.77 -11.07
N GLY A 132 30.09 -48.75 -12.38
CA GLY A 132 29.09 -49.65 -12.98
C GLY A 132 28.58 -49.25 -14.37
N ASP A 133 29.15 -49.85 -15.41
CA ASP A 133 28.71 -49.87 -16.82
C ASP A 133 27.21 -50.24 -16.99
N THR A 134 26.48 -49.55 -17.89
CA THR A 134 25.61 -50.15 -18.94
C THR A 134 24.72 -49.13 -19.67
N SER A 135 24.60 -49.37 -20.97
CA SER A 135 23.82 -48.71 -22.03
C SER A 135 22.32 -48.49 -21.78
N GLY A 136 21.78 -47.40 -22.35
CA GLY A 136 20.35 -47.31 -22.71
C GLY A 136 19.83 -45.89 -22.93
N ALA A 137 19.53 -45.54 -24.18
CA ALA A 137 18.63 -44.42 -24.54
C ALA A 137 17.24 -44.99 -24.90
N PRO A 138 16.23 -44.17 -25.20
CA PRO A 138 15.62 -43.04 -24.49
C PRO A 138 14.12 -43.33 -24.17
N ALA A 139 13.38 -42.33 -23.67
CA ALA A 139 11.94 -42.05 -23.93
C ALA A 139 11.06 -41.78 -22.70
N ASP A 140 9.98 -41.06 -23.01
CA ASP A 140 8.76 -40.72 -22.28
C ASP A 140 8.87 -39.59 -21.23
N GLY A 141 8.28 -38.42 -21.38
CA GLY A 141 7.20 -37.98 -22.28
C GLY A 141 6.02 -37.45 -21.48
N LEU A 142 5.50 -36.29 -21.91
CA LEU A 142 4.17 -35.72 -21.63
C LEU A 142 4.00 -35.05 -20.24
N GLY A 143 3.35 -33.90 -20.10
CA GLY A 143 2.60 -33.10 -21.06
C GLY A 143 2.02 -31.86 -20.38
N GLU A 144 2.08 -30.74 -21.10
CA GLU A 144 1.09 -29.66 -21.24
C GLU A 144 0.35 -29.11 -19.99
N SER A 145 0.73 -27.87 -19.64
CA SER A 145 -0.10 -26.92 -18.90
C SER A 145 -1.42 -26.66 -19.61
N THR A 146 -2.54 -26.84 -18.91
CA THR A 146 -3.83 -26.27 -19.28
C THR A 146 -4.22 -25.21 -18.25
N ALA A 147 -4.34 -23.96 -18.69
CA ALA A 147 -4.97 -22.89 -17.93
C ALA A 147 -6.45 -22.80 -18.35
N GLU A 148 -7.36 -22.99 -17.39
CA GLU A 148 -8.80 -22.77 -17.60
C GLU A 148 -9.15 -21.28 -17.42
N PHE A 149 -9.87 -20.72 -18.38
CA PHE A 149 -10.59 -19.45 -18.25
C PHE A 149 -12.07 -19.72 -18.53
N ALA A 150 -12.92 -19.46 -17.53
CA ALA A 150 -14.37 -19.34 -17.63
C ALA A 150 -14.73 -18.02 -16.94
N GLY A 151 -15.59 -17.16 -17.46
CA GLY A 151 -16.37 -17.12 -18.70
C GLY A 151 -16.93 -15.72 -18.88
#